data_AF-A0A1V5J924-F1
#
_entry.id   AF-A0A1V5J924-F1
#
_cell.length_a   1.000
_cell.length_b   1.000
_cell.length_c   1.000
_cell.angle_alpha   90.00
_cell.angle_beta   90.00
_cell.angle_gamma   90.00
#
_symmetry.space_group_name_H-M   'P 1'
#
loop_
_entity.id
_entity.type
_entity.pdbx_description
1 polymer ?
#
loop_
_entity_poly.entity_id
_entity_poly.type
_entity_poly.pdbx_seq_one_letter_code
_entity_poly.pdbx_strand_id
1 'polypeptide(L)' 'MGCVVNGPGEAADADIGIAGGKGSGILFKKGKVVKKVKEEDFVPVLLAEINMMLDKSEEV' A
#
# COMPACT_ATOMS: atom_id res chain seq x y z
N MET A 1 7.29 5.58 -0.50
CA MET A 1 7.39 6.63 -1.53
C MET A 1 7.02 7.98 -0.94
N GLY A 2 7.70 9.04 -1.38
CA GLY A 2 7.64 10.36 -0.75
C GLY A 2 6.36 11.12 -1.09
N CYS A 3 5.66 11.58 -0.04
CA CYS A 3 4.50 12.46 -0.10
C CYS A 3 3.24 11.89 -0.80
N VAL A 4 2.08 12.03 -0.16
CA VAL A 4 0.74 11.70 -0.69
C VAL A 4 0.38 12.37 -2.02
N VAL A 5 1.17 13.34 -2.47
CA VAL A 5 0.95 14.10 -3.71
C VAL A 5 1.45 13.34 -4.94
N ASN A 6 2.65 12.73 -4.87
CA ASN A 6 3.22 11.94 -5.97
C ASN A 6 3.00 10.43 -5.80
N GLY A 7 2.80 9.97 -4.57
CA GLY A 7 2.60 8.56 -4.25
C GLY A 7 1.45 7.86 -4.99
N PRO A 8 0.29 8.50 -5.31
CA PRO A 8 -0.76 7.85 -6.10
C PRO A 8 -0.36 7.57 -7.54
N GLY A 9 0.43 8.45 -8.17
CA GLY A 9 0.91 8.27 -9.55
C GLY A 9 1.99 7.19 -9.63
N GLU A 10 2.93 7.19 -8.68
CA GLU A 10 3.96 6.15 -8.57
C GLU A 10 3.36 4.78 -8.17
N ALA A 11 2.27 4.76 -7.40
CA ALA A 11 1.55 3.54 -7.03
C ALA A 11 0.58 3.04 -8.11
N ALA A 12 0.39 3.76 -9.22
CA ALA A 12 -0.42 3.28 -10.33
C ALA A 12 0.23 2.08 -11.05
N ASP A 13 1.56 2.09 -11.15
CA ASP A 13 2.35 0.99 -11.71
C ASP A 13 2.65 -0.12 -10.71
N ALA A 14 2.40 0.11 -9.41
CA ALA A 14 2.63 -0.87 -8.35
C ALA A 14 1.36 -1.68 -8.04
N ASP A 15 1.50 -2.98 -7.80
CA ASP A 15 0.40 -3.81 -7.31
C ASP A 15 -0.10 -3.36 -5.93
N ILE A 16 0.83 -2.92 -5.08
CA ILE A 16 0.56 -2.41 -3.74
C ILE A 16 1.62 -1.40 -3.29
N GLY A 17 1.22 -0.39 -2.51
CA GLY A 17 2.15 0.56 -1.93
C GLY A 17 1.53 1.46 -0.88
N ILE A 18 2.37 2.10 -0.04
CA ILE A 18 1.94 3.12 0.92
C ILE A 18 2.61 4.45 0.57
N ALA A 19 1.80 5.49 0.33
CA ALA A 19 2.29 6.87 0.23
C ALA A 19 2.27 7.51 1.62
N GLY A 20 3.45 7.87 2.12
CA GLY A 20 3.61 8.46 3.44
C GLY A 20 3.24 9.95 3.48
N GLY A 21 2.66 10.36 4.60
CA GLY A 21 2.42 11.74 5.02
C GLY A 21 2.73 11.90 6.50
N LYS A 22 2.44 13.07 7.08
CA LYS A 22 2.79 13.35 8.49
C LYS A 22 2.00 12.46 9.46
N GLY A 23 2.67 11.46 10.06
CA GLY A 23 2.12 10.53 11.05
C GLY A 23 1.11 9.51 10.50
N SER A 24 0.91 9.47 9.18
CA SER A 24 -0.02 8.53 8.53
C SER A 24 0.24 8.46 7.04
N GLY A 25 -0.20 7.39 6.40
CA GLY A 25 -0.06 7.16 4.97
C GLY A 25 -1.32 6.58 4.37
N ILE A 26 -1.37 6.55 3.05
CA ILE A 26 -2.48 5.96 2.31
C ILE A 26 -1.96 4.67 1.66
N LEU A 27 -2.66 3.56 1.88
CA LEU A 27 -2.45 2.31 1.19
C LEU A 27 -3.15 2.35 -0.17
N PHE A 28 -2.42 1.97 -1.20
CA PHE A 28 -2.90 1.83 -2.57
C PHE A 28 -2.72 0.39 -3.03
N LYS A 29 -3.62 -0.07 -3.88
CA LYS A 29 -3.58 -1.38 -4.54
C LYS A 29 -4.02 -1.23 -5.98
N LYS A 30 -3.16 -1.60 -6.94
CA LYS A 30 -3.39 -1.44 -8.38
C LYS A 30 -3.88 -0.02 -8.73
N GLY A 31 -3.17 0.99 -8.23
CA GLY A 31 -3.52 2.40 -8.40
C GLY A 31 -4.78 2.91 -7.68
N LYS A 32 -5.47 2.08 -6.88
CA LYS A 32 -6.67 2.50 -6.12
C LYS A 32 -6.38 2.68 -4.64
N VAL A 33 -6.92 3.74 -4.05
CA VAL A 33 -6.87 3.97 -2.59
C VAL A 33 -7.68 2.88 -1.88
N VAL A 34 -7.08 2.25 -0.87
CA VAL A 34 -7.72 1.21 -0.05
C VAL A 34 -8.07 1.73 1.33
N LYS A 35 -7.07 2.21 2.10
CA LYS A 35 -7.26 2.68 3.48
C LYS A 35 -6.15 3.63 3.92
N LYS A 36 -6.42 4.42 4.95
CA LYS A 36 -5.39 5.20 5.67
C LYS A 36 -4.76 4.32 6.74
N VAL A 37 -3.44 4.41 6.88
CA VAL A 37 -2.64 3.60 7.80
C VAL A 37 -1.83 4.56 8.67
N LYS A 38 -1.64 4.25 9.96
CA LYS A 38 -0.73 5.01 10.81
C LYS A 38 0.72 4.65 10.48
N GLU A 39 1.64 5.57 10.72
CA GLU A 39 3.05 5.35 10.41
C GLU A 39 3.65 4.12 11.11
N GLU A 40 3.25 3.88 12.37
CA GLU A 40 3.62 2.69 13.16
C GLU A 40 3.18 1.37 12.52
N ASP A 41 2.11 1.39 11.71
CA ASP A 41 1.49 0.22 11.11
C ASP A 41 1.93 -0.04 9.65
N PHE A 42 2.80 0.79 9.08
CA PHE A 42 3.16 0.68 7.65
C PHE A 42 3.72 -0.69 7.28
N VAL A 43 4.72 -1.16 8.03
CA VAL A 43 5.37 -2.46 7.79
C VAL A 43 4.41 -3.63 8.00
N PRO A 44 3.73 -3.78 9.17
CA PRO A 44 2.86 -4.93 9.40
C PRO A 44 1.69 -4.96 8.41
N VAL A 45 1.10 -3.81 8.07
CA VAL A 45 0.01 -3.75 7.10
C VAL A 45 0.50 -4.12 5.70
N LEU A 46 1.63 -3.59 5.25
CA LEU A 46 2.14 -3.89 3.91
C LEU A 46 2.47 -5.38 3.76
N LEU A 47 3.13 -5.99 4.76
CA LEU A 47 3.44 -7.42 4.75
C LEU A 47 2.18 -8.30 4.77
N ALA A 48 1.19 -7.94 5.60
CA ALA A 48 -0.07 -8.67 5.64
C ALA A 48 -0.78 -8.66 4.28
N GLU A 49 -0.81 -7.52 3.60
CA GLU A 49 -1.46 -7.39 2.30
C GLU A 49 -0.67 -8.12 1.18
N ILE A 50 0.67 -8.14 1.23
CA ILE A 50 1.50 -8.93 0.32
C ILE A 50 1.23 -10.42 0.52
N ASN A 51 1.20 -10.90 1.77
CA ASN A 51 0.89 -12.29 2.06
C ASN A 51 -0.51 -12.66 1.55
N MET A 52 -1.52 -11.80 1.75
CA MET A 52 -2.86 -12.01 1.19
C MET A 52 -2.88 -12.02 -0.35
N MET A 53 -1.94 -11.36 -1.03
CA MET A 53 -1.81 -11.43 -2.48
C MET A 53 -1.20 -12.76 -2.94
N LEU A 54 -0.18 -13.24 -2.22
CA LEU A 54 0.50 -14.50 -2.51
C LEU A 54 -0.39 -15.72 -2.23
N ASP A 55 -1.12 -15.71 -1.11
CA ASP A 55 -2.01 -16.81 -0.71
C ASP A 55 -3.16 -17.03 -1.72
N LYS A 56 -3.64 -15.93 -2.32
CA LYS A 56 -4.63 -15.96 -3.41
C LYS A 56 -4.05 -16.31 -4.80
N SER A 57 -2.75 -16.59 -4.90
CA SER A 57 -2.11 -17.04 -6.15
C SER A 57 -1.98 -18.56 -6.23
N GLU A 58 -2.28 -19.28 -5.14
CA GLU A 58 -2.26 -20.76 -5.06
C GLU A 58 -3.61 -21.41 -5.36
N GLU A 59 -4.62 -20.64 -5.77
CA GLU A 59 -5.86 -21.17 -6.31
C GLU A 59 -5.78 -21.19 -7.85
N VAL A 60 -4.93 -22.08 -8.37
CA VAL A 60 -4.83 -22.47 -9.78
C VAL A 60 -5.07 -23.96 -9.95
#